data_AF-A0A960Y5L4-F1
#
_entry.id   AF-A0A960Y5L4-F1
#
_cell.length_a   1.000
_cell.length_b   1.000
_cell.length_c   1.000
_cell.angle_alpha   90.00
_cell.angle_beta   90.00
_cell.angle_gamma   90.00
#
_symmetry.space_group_name_H-M   'P 1'
#
loop_
_entity.id
_entity.type
_entity.pdbx_description
1 polymer ?
#
loop_
_entity_poly.entity_id
_entity_poly.type
_entity_poly.pdbx_seq_one_letter_code
_entity_poly.pdbx_strand_id
1 'polypeptide(L)'
;MNYEKRLYHLAEILEEDSLDALLIDDPLDLFYLTGFELSAGQLICTPRGNTLIVDGRYIEACSDFPYGKTVLHQHDILRDLLLDELKQVRSLAFISEKTSYQRFLELQKRVD
;
A
#
# COMPACT_ATOMS: atom_id res chain seq x y z
N MET A 1 -9.31 -16.82 7.59
CA MET A 1 -8.19 -16.01 8.13
C MET A 1 -8.74 -14.69 8.63
N ASN A 2 -8.13 -14.06 9.65
CA ASN A 2 -8.54 -12.76 10.16
C ASN A 2 -7.58 -11.67 9.64
N TYR A 3 -7.91 -11.14 8.46
CA TYR A 3 -7.13 -10.11 7.75
C TYR A 3 -7.23 -8.75 8.44
N GLU A 4 -8.42 -8.40 8.92
CA GLU A 4 -8.69 -7.17 9.68
C GLU A 4 -7.73 -7.01 10.86
N LYS A 5 -7.58 -8.07 11.68
CA LYS A 5 -6.69 -8.06 12.84
C LYS A 5 -5.23 -7.82 12.45
N ARG A 6 -4.79 -8.30 11.28
CA ARG A 6 -3.41 -8.10 10.79
C ARG A 6 -3.18 -6.64 10.40
N LEU A 7 -4.12 -6.05 9.66
CA LEU A 7 -4.06 -4.64 9.27
C LEU A 7 -4.18 -3.71 10.48
N TYR A 8 -5.03 -4.04 11.45
CA TYR A 8 -5.13 -3.29 12.69
C TYR A 8 -3.81 -3.30 13.47
N HIS A 9 -3.19 -4.48 13.63
CA HIS A 9 -1.90 -4.56 14.30
C HIS A 9 -0.78 -3.84 13.54
N LEU A 10 -0.81 -3.91 12.20
CA LEU A 10 0.13 -3.14 11.38
C LEU A 10 -0.05 -1.62 11.61
N ALA A 11 -1.29 -1.12 11.68
CA ALA A 11 -1.56 0.28 11.96
C ALA A 11 -1.01 0.72 13.34
N GLU A 12 -1.16 -0.12 14.38
CA GLU A 12 -0.56 0.14 15.70
C GLU A 12 0.97 0.27 15.61
N ILE A 13 1.64 -0.63 14.90
CA ILE A 13 3.10 -0.58 14.71
C ILE A 13 3.51 0.71 13.99
N LEU A 14 2.78 1.12 12.94
CA LEU A 14 3.08 2.37 12.22
C LEU A 14 2.93 3.59 13.14
N GLU A 15 1.93 3.59 14.03
CA GLU A 15 1.73 4.68 14.99
C GLU A 15 2.83 4.70 16.06
N GLU A 16 3.18 3.55 16.63
CA GLU A 16 4.25 3.40 17.63
C GLU A 16 5.62 3.85 17.09
N ASP A 17 5.94 3.47 15.85
CA ASP A 17 7.20 3.81 15.19
C ASP A 17 7.20 5.20 14.52
N SER A 18 6.11 5.97 14.65
CA SER A 18 5.95 7.29 14.03
C SER A 18 6.14 7.27 12.50
N LEU A 19 5.66 6.22 11.84
CA LEU A 19 5.70 6.04 10.39
C LEU A 19 4.42 6.58 9.75
N ASP A 20 4.55 7.50 8.79
CA ASP A 20 3.37 8.08 8.14
C ASP A 20 2.66 7.07 7.22
N ALA A 21 3.43 6.30 6.46
CA ALA A 21 2.93 5.29 5.55
C ALA A 21 3.95 4.18 5.26
N LEU A 22 3.44 3.00 4.93
CA LEU A 22 4.21 1.85 4.45
C LEU A 22 3.68 1.38 3.10
N LEU A 23 4.59 1.25 2.12
CA LEU A 23 4.33 0.62 0.84
C LEU A 23 4.60 -0.89 0.90
N ILE A 24 3.63 -1.67 0.44
CA ILE A 24 3.70 -3.12 0.29
C ILE A 24 3.31 -3.48 -1.14
N ASP A 25 4.23 -4.05 -1.91
CA ASP A 25 4.01 -4.41 -3.33
C ASP A 25 4.44 -5.85 -3.67
N ASP A 26 4.79 -6.65 -2.66
CA ASP A 26 5.05 -8.08 -2.80
C ASP A 26 3.73 -8.90 -2.81
N PRO A 27 3.49 -9.76 -3.81
CA PRO A 27 2.27 -10.57 -3.92
C PRO A 27 1.92 -11.39 -2.68
N LEU A 28 2.93 -11.97 -2.01
CA LEU A 28 2.70 -12.81 -0.84
C LEU A 28 2.23 -11.98 0.36
N ASP A 29 2.84 -10.81 0.59
CA ASP A 29 2.43 -9.90 1.65
C ASP A 29 1.05 -9.29 1.37
N LEU A 30 0.77 -8.94 0.11
CA LEU A 30 -0.56 -8.49 -0.31
C LEU A 30 -1.62 -9.54 0.00
N PHE A 31 -1.40 -10.80 -0.37
CA PHE A 31 -2.32 -11.89 -0.03
C PHE A 31 -2.44 -12.07 1.49
N TYR A 32 -1.32 -12.03 2.21
CA TYR A 32 -1.31 -12.17 3.67
C TYR A 32 -2.15 -11.09 4.37
N LEU A 33 -2.11 -9.85 3.90
CA LEU A 33 -2.81 -8.73 4.53
C LEU A 33 -4.23 -8.53 4.03
N THR A 34 -4.48 -8.75 2.74
CA THR A 34 -5.77 -8.42 2.11
C THR A 34 -6.65 -9.64 1.84
N GLY A 35 -6.06 -10.82 1.72
CA GLY A 35 -6.73 -12.03 1.25
C GLY A 35 -6.97 -12.11 -0.26
N PHE A 36 -6.56 -11.08 -1.02
CA PHE A 36 -6.64 -11.10 -2.48
C PHE A 36 -5.41 -11.74 -3.11
N GLU A 37 -5.64 -12.63 -4.07
CA GLU A 37 -4.57 -13.22 -4.90
C GLU A 37 -4.21 -12.27 -6.04
N LEU A 38 -3.27 -11.36 -5.76
CA LEU A 38 -2.81 -10.35 -6.72
C LEU A 38 -1.46 -10.73 -7.30
N SER A 39 -1.34 -10.78 -8.62
CA SER A 39 -0.02 -10.92 -9.27
C SER A 39 0.69 -9.57 -9.44
N ALA A 40 -0.03 -8.47 -9.27
CA ALA A 40 0.46 -7.10 -9.26
C ALA A 40 -0.52 -6.23 -8.47
N GLY A 41 0.01 -5.29 -7.71
CA GLY A 41 -0.77 -4.38 -6.88
C GLY A 41 0.12 -3.73 -5.84
N GLN A 42 -0.42 -2.72 -5.16
CA GLN A 42 0.28 -1.99 -4.12
C GLN A 42 -0.70 -1.72 -3.00
N LEU A 43 -0.30 -1.98 -1.77
CA LEU A 43 -1.05 -1.60 -0.58
C LEU A 43 -0.25 -0.52 0.13
N ILE A 44 -0.90 0.61 0.36
CA ILE A 44 -0.38 1.69 1.19
C ILE A 44 -1.13 1.65 2.51
N CYS A 45 -0.40 1.32 3.57
CA CYS A 45 -0.92 1.32 4.94
C CYS A 45 -0.49 2.61 5.63
N THR A 46 -1.42 3.26 6.31
CA THR A 46 -1.16 4.41 7.19
C THR A 46 -1.81 4.12 8.56
N PRO A 47 -1.43 4.84 9.63
CA PRO A 47 -2.15 4.74 10.90
C PRO A 47 -3.66 5.04 10.81
N ARG A 48 -4.11 5.70 9.73
CA ARG A 48 -5.50 6.15 9.55
C ARG A 48 -6.32 5.29 8.59
N GLY A 49 -5.70 4.35 7.89
CA GLY A 49 -6.39 3.53 6.91
C GLY A 49 -5.48 3.00 5.82
N ASN A 50 -6.07 2.17 4.97
CA ASN A 50 -5.38 1.42 3.94
C ASN A 50 -5.93 1.77 2.55
N THR A 51 -5.04 1.89 1.57
CA THR A 51 -5.37 2.12 0.17
C THR A 51 -4.75 1.01 -0.68
N LEU A 52 -5.59 0.18 -1.28
CA LEU A 52 -5.21 -0.90 -2.20
C LEU A 52 -5.28 -0.38 -3.64
N ILE A 53 -4.13 -0.24 -4.26
CA ILE A 53 -3.96 0.23 -5.64
C ILE A 53 -3.78 -0.99 -6.54
N VAL A 54 -4.66 -1.15 -7.52
CA VAL A 54 -4.65 -2.32 -8.42
C VAL A 54 -4.94 -1.91 -9.84
N ASP A 55 -4.41 -2.64 -10.81
CA ASP A 55 -4.76 -2.42 -12.22
C ASP A 55 -6.16 -2.99 -12.57
N GLY A 56 -6.58 -2.76 -13.82
CA GLY A 56 -7.90 -3.11 -14.31
C GLY A 56 -8.24 -4.60 -14.27
N ARG A 57 -7.25 -5.50 -14.10
CA ARG A 57 -7.48 -6.95 -13.97
C ARG A 57 -8.11 -7.31 -12.63
N TYR A 58 -7.89 -6.50 -11.60
CA TYR A 58 -8.25 -6.81 -10.22
C TYR A 58 -9.26 -5.84 -9.61
N ILE A 59 -9.55 -4.71 -10.26
CA ILE A 59 -10.42 -3.66 -9.71
C ILE A 59 -11.81 -4.15 -9.30
N GLU A 60 -12.41 -5.04 -10.08
CA GLU A 60 -13.73 -5.62 -9.76
C GLU A 60 -13.64 -6.60 -8.58
N ALA A 61 -12.60 -7.42 -8.52
CA ALA A 61 -12.42 -8.36 -7.42
C ALA A 61 -12.09 -7.65 -6.09
N CYS A 62 -11.41 -6.51 -6.18
CA CYS A 62 -10.96 -5.74 -5.02
C CYS A 62 -11.89 -4.58 -4.66
N SER A 63 -12.98 -4.33 -5.40
CA SER A 63 -13.88 -3.18 -5.13
C SER A 63 -14.46 -3.21 -3.72
N ASP A 64 -14.66 -4.41 -3.19
CA ASP A 64 -15.24 -4.67 -1.88
C ASP A 64 -14.18 -4.85 -0.79
N PHE A 65 -12.96 -4.31 -0.97
CA PHE A 65 -11.90 -4.38 0.04
C PHE A 65 -12.39 -3.81 1.37
N PRO A 66 -12.68 -4.66 2.39
CA PRO A 66 -13.47 -4.23 3.54
C PRO A 66 -12.63 -3.47 4.58
N TYR A 67 -11.31 -3.44 4.39
CA TYR A 67 -10.35 -2.90 5.34
C TYR A 67 -9.72 -1.59 4.87
N GLY A 68 -10.30 -0.97 3.84
CA GLY A 68 -9.74 0.22 3.23
C GLY A 68 -10.48 0.63 1.98
N LYS A 69 -9.76 1.28 1.08
CA LYS A 69 -10.28 1.70 -0.22
C LYS A 69 -9.47 1.05 -1.32
N THR A 70 -10.15 0.76 -2.43
CA THR A 70 -9.49 0.26 -3.63
C THR A 70 -9.48 1.35 -4.69
N VAL A 71 -8.33 1.54 -5.32
CA VAL A 71 -8.10 2.55 -6.36
C VAL A 71 -7.52 1.89 -7.61
N LEU A 72 -8.01 2.31 -8.77
CA LEU A 72 -7.48 1.86 -10.04
C LEU A 72 -6.12 2.52 -10.31
N HIS A 73 -5.11 1.69 -10.53
CA HIS A 73 -3.80 2.08 -11.02
C HIS A 73 -3.93 2.57 -12.47
N GLN A 74 -4.06 3.89 -12.66
CA GLN A 74 -4.16 4.51 -13.98
C GLN A 74 -2.81 5.02 -14.48
N HIS A 75 -1.84 5.20 -13.58
CA HIS A 75 -0.58 5.90 -13.80
C HIS A 75 0.56 5.21 -13.04
N ASP A 76 1.72 5.85 -12.87
CA ASP A 76 2.75 5.34 -11.96
C ASP A 76 2.35 5.48 -10.48
N ILE A 77 3.02 4.75 -9.58
CA ILE A 77 2.76 4.82 -8.13
C ILE A 77 2.82 6.25 -7.60
N LEU A 78 3.66 7.09 -8.20
CA LEU A 78 3.87 8.43 -7.71
C LEU A 78 2.55 9.20 -7.85
N ARG A 79 1.89 9.11 -9.00
CA ARG A 79 0.57 9.76 -9.16
C ARG A 79 -0.48 9.19 -8.21
N ASP A 80 -0.40 7.92 -7.87
CA ASP A 80 -1.30 7.33 -6.88
C ASP A 80 -1.01 7.86 -5.46
N LEU A 81 0.23 8.20 -5.12
CA LEU A 81 0.55 8.90 -3.86
C LEU A 81 -0.06 10.32 -3.78
N LEU A 82 -0.51 10.91 -4.90
CA LEU A 82 -1.20 12.22 -4.90
C LEU A 82 -2.69 12.14 -4.59
N LEU A 83 -3.24 10.94 -4.40
CA LEU A 83 -4.61 10.76 -3.98
C LEU A 83 -4.88 11.56 -2.70
N ASP A 84 -6.06 12.17 -2.58
CA ASP A 84 -6.40 13.08 -1.48
C ASP A 84 -6.13 12.49 -0.09
N GLU A 85 -6.26 11.18 0.02
CA GLU A 85 -6.05 10.39 1.23
C GLU A 85 -4.58 10.28 1.65
N LEU A 86 -3.67 10.35 0.67
CA LEU A 86 -2.24 10.19 0.85
C LEU A 86 -1.49 11.52 0.85
N LYS A 87 -2.17 12.64 0.58
CA LYS A 87 -1.59 14.00 0.63
C LYS A 87 -0.96 14.38 1.97
N GLN A 88 -1.37 13.72 3.06
CA GLN A 88 -0.83 13.97 4.40
C GLN A 88 0.45 13.17 4.70
N VAL A 89 0.78 12.18 3.86
CA VAL A 89 1.96 11.34 4.00
C VAL A 89 3.20 12.15 3.66
N ARG A 90 4.13 12.28 4.61
CA ARG A 90 5.40 13.01 4.40
C ARG A 90 6.58 12.07 4.21
N SER A 91 6.47 10.85 4.74
CA SER A 91 7.46 9.79 4.64
C SER A 91 6.80 8.49 4.18
N LEU A 92 7.48 7.74 3.31
CA LEU A 92 6.99 6.45 2.83
C LEU A 92 8.04 5.39 3.14
N ALA A 93 7.73 4.51 4.09
CA ALA A 93 8.50 3.32 4.36
C ALA A 93 8.27 2.27 3.26
N PHE A 94 9.25 1.38 3.09
CA PHE A 94 9.21 0.28 2.13
C PHE A 94 9.98 -0.93 2.67
N ILE A 95 9.73 -2.12 2.11
CA ILE A 95 10.38 -3.35 2.52
C ILE A 95 11.68 -3.51 1.72
N SER A 96 12.82 -3.19 2.34
CA SER A 96 14.13 -3.15 1.66
C SER A 96 14.53 -4.48 1.02
N GLU A 97 14.28 -5.61 1.68
CA GLU A 97 14.62 -6.95 1.17
C GLU A 97 13.83 -7.34 -0.08
N LYS A 98 12.65 -6.74 -0.28
CA LYS A 98 11.74 -7.03 -1.40
C LYS A 98 11.72 -5.92 -2.45
N THR A 99 12.37 -4.79 -2.19
CA THR A 99 12.41 -3.63 -3.08
C THR A 99 13.68 -3.66 -3.92
N SER A 100 13.54 -3.70 -5.25
CA SER A 100 14.70 -3.59 -6.14
C SER A 100 15.34 -2.20 -6.06
N TYR A 101 16.64 -2.11 -6.35
CA TYR A 101 17.33 -0.82 -6.36
C TYR A 101 16.71 0.19 -7.34
N GLN A 102 16.29 -0.28 -8.53
CA GLN A 102 15.58 0.57 -9.49
C GLN A 102 14.28 1.12 -8.91
N ARG A 103 13.51 0.27 -8.23
CA ARG A 103 12.25 0.66 -7.59
C ARG A 103 12.48 1.71 -6.50
N PHE A 104 13.51 1.52 -5.68
CA PHE A 104 13.93 2.50 -4.69
C PHE A 104 14.26 3.86 -5.32
N LEU A 105 15.03 3.88 -6.41
CA LEU A 105 15.33 5.13 -7.14
C LEU A 105 14.07 5.81 -7.70
N GLU A 106 13.07 5.05 -8.13
CA GLU A 106 11.79 5.59 -8.58
C GLU A 106 11.01 6.25 -7.43
N LEU A 107 11.01 5.62 -6.24
CA LEU A 107 10.38 6.16 -5.04
C LEU A 107 11.12 7.41 -4.52
N GLN A 108 12.45 7.43 -4.59
CA GLN A 108 13.27 8.54 -4.07
C GLN A 108 13.09 9.85 -4.85
N LYS A 109 12.83 9.79 -6.16
CA LYS A 109 12.69 10.97 -7.05
C LYS A 109 11.62 12.00 -6.64
N ARG A 110 10.90 11.78 -5.53
CA ARG A 110 9.77 12.62 -5.09
C ARG A 110 9.72 12.91 -3.58
N VAL A 111 10.72 12.46 -2.82
CA VAL A 111 10.86 12.84 -1.40
C VAL A 111 11.67 14.14 -1.25
N ASP A 112 12.26 14.64 -2.34
CA ASP A 112 12.85 15.99 -2.49
C ASP A 112 11.91 16.92 -3.27
#